data_AF-A0A950WLS0-F1
#
_entry.id   AF-A0A950WLS0-F1
#
_cell.length_a   1.000
_cell.length_b   1.000
_cell.length_c   1.000
_cell.angle_alpha   90.00
_cell.angle_beta   90.00
_cell.angle_gamma   90.00
#
_symmetry.space_group_name_H-M   'P 1'
#
loop_
_entity.id
_entity.type
_entity.pdbx_description
1 polymer ?
#
loop_
_entity_poly.entity_id
_entity_poly.type
_entity_poly.pdbx_seq_one_letter_code
_entity_poly.pdbx_strand_id
1 'polypeptide(L)'
;MPETFRVRPHRRQPVHGVTVGIMILDTGFQRFPGDIGYAPTFRFPVQYAVVRGATPDRIVRPKADGMLDMFKRAVDDLVALGVDGITTSCGFLACLHQELAAYSPVPIVTSSLLQIPLVQSILPRGERVGVLTADAAALTADHFRSVG
;
A
#
# COMPACT_ATOMS: atom_id res chain seq x y z
N MET A 1 27.84 -3.83 19.98
CA MET A 1 27.97 -2.49 19.37
C MET A 1 26.57 -2.01 19.07
N PRO A 2 26.06 -0.92 19.65
CA PRO A 2 24.74 -0.42 19.29
C PRO A 2 24.84 0.22 17.90
N GLU A 3 24.07 -0.30 16.95
CA GLU A 3 23.91 0.31 15.63
C GLU A 3 23.46 1.76 15.83
N THR A 4 24.31 2.69 15.40
CA THR A 4 23.96 4.11 15.32
C THR A 4 22.66 4.25 14.55
N PHE A 5 21.63 4.81 15.19
CA PHE A 5 20.43 5.30 14.53
C PHE A 5 20.87 6.24 13.42
N ARG A 6 20.89 5.74 12.18
CA ARG A 6 21.31 6.51 11.02
C ARG A 6 20.23 7.57 10.81
N VAL A 7 20.48 8.78 11.29
CA VAL A 7 19.66 9.95 10.97
C VAL A 7 19.61 10.00 9.44
N ARG A 8 18.42 9.76 8.87
CA ARG A 8 18.26 9.82 7.42
C ARG A 8 18.74 11.21 6.98
N PRO A 9 19.61 11.31 5.95
CA PRO A 9 20.04 12.62 5.46
C PRO A 9 18.80 13.46 5.18
N HIS A 10 18.83 14.74 5.56
CA HIS A 10 17.70 15.63 5.43
C HIS A 10 17.28 15.68 3.95
N ARG A 11 16.20 14.97 3.60
CA ARG A 11 15.62 14.99 2.26
C ARG A 11 14.91 16.33 2.07
N ARG A 12 15.05 16.95 0.90
CA ARG A 12 14.24 18.12 0.53
C ARG A 12 12.76 17.71 0.57
N GLN A 13 11.99 18.33 1.45
CA GLN A 13 10.55 18.10 1.63
C GLN A 13 9.82 19.41 1.33
N PRO A 14 9.02 19.49 0.26
CA PRO A 14 8.19 20.67 0.01
C PRO A 14 6.98 20.73 0.96
N VAL A 15 6.55 19.59 1.53
CA VAL A 15 5.48 19.51 2.52
C VAL A 15 6.00 18.86 3.79
N HIS A 16 5.75 19.48 4.95
CA HIS A 16 6.10 18.96 6.27
C HIS A 16 4.85 18.50 7.03
N GLY A 17 5.00 17.49 7.90
CA GLY A 17 3.92 16.96 8.73
C GLY A 17 3.05 15.87 8.06
N VAL A 18 3.35 15.49 6.82
CA VAL A 18 2.69 14.38 6.09
C VAL A 18 3.59 13.15 6.05
N THR A 19 3.53 12.32 7.10
CA THR A 19 4.41 11.14 7.25
C THR A 19 3.95 9.97 6.38
N VAL A 20 2.64 9.80 6.14
CA VAL A 20 2.09 8.65 5.41
C VAL A 20 1.46 9.11 4.09
N GLY A 21 1.94 8.55 2.98
CA GLY A 21 1.33 8.63 1.67
C GLY A 21 0.32 7.51 1.45
N ILE A 22 -0.82 7.81 0.84
CA ILE A 22 -1.89 6.85 0.57
C ILE A 22 -2.23 6.90 -0.92
N MET A 23 -1.96 5.81 -1.62
CA MET A 23 -2.39 5.63 -3.01
C MET A 23 -3.84 5.18 -3.06
N ILE A 24 -4.67 5.95 -3.75
CA ILE A 24 -6.08 5.67 -4.00
C ILE A 24 -6.25 5.28 -5.47
N LEU A 25 -7.04 4.25 -5.71
CA LEU A 25 -7.42 3.86 -7.07
C LEU A 25 -8.28 4.92 -7.73
N ASP A 26 -8.28 4.96 -9.07
CA ASP A 26 -9.13 5.86 -9.86
C ASP A 26 -10.59 5.41 -9.75
N THR A 27 -11.23 5.85 -8.67
CA THR A 27 -12.55 5.42 -8.21
C THR A 27 -13.34 6.64 -7.76
N GLY A 28 -14.63 6.67 -8.10
CA GLY A 28 -15.52 7.80 -7.79
C GLY A 28 -16.64 7.48 -6.80
N PHE A 29 -16.60 6.31 -6.13
CA PHE A 29 -17.62 5.95 -5.16
C PHE A 29 -17.46 6.73 -3.85
N GLN A 30 -18.56 6.91 -3.12
CA GLN A 30 -18.56 7.60 -1.83
C GLN A 30 -17.68 6.87 -0.81
N ARG A 31 -16.70 7.58 -0.25
CA ARG A 31 -15.90 7.10 0.89
C ARG A 31 -16.63 7.42 2.19
N PHE A 32 -17.04 6.39 2.92
CA PHE A 32 -17.73 6.53 4.20
C PHE A 32 -16.75 6.83 5.34
N PRO A 33 -17.21 7.38 6.49
CA PRO A 33 -16.38 7.53 7.68
C PRO A 33 -15.68 6.22 8.06
N GLY A 34 -14.35 6.29 8.24
CA GLY A 34 -13.50 5.12 8.52
C GLY A 34 -12.83 4.52 7.27
N ASP A 35 -13.27 4.87 6.06
CA ASP A 35 -12.58 4.48 4.83
C ASP A 35 -11.22 5.21 4.73
N ILE A 36 -10.20 4.51 4.24
CA ILE A 36 -8.85 5.05 4.10
C ILE A 36 -8.79 6.30 3.20
N GLY A 37 -9.67 6.40 2.20
CA GLY A 37 -9.83 7.54 1.30
C GLY A 37 -10.75 8.64 1.83
N TYR A 38 -11.33 8.50 3.02
CA TYR A 38 -12.07 9.55 3.71
C TYR A 38 -11.12 10.38 4.57
N ALA A 39 -10.87 11.64 4.20
CA ALA A 39 -9.82 12.46 4.81
C ALA A 39 -9.88 12.56 6.36
N PRO A 40 -11.06 12.65 7.00
CA PRO A 40 -11.16 12.66 8.46
C PRO A 40 -10.90 11.32 9.17
N THR A 41 -10.68 10.21 8.45
CA THR A 41 -10.44 8.88 9.04
C THR A 41 -9.20 8.88 9.94
N PHE A 42 -8.16 9.62 9.56
CA PHE A 42 -6.91 9.66 10.31
C PHE A 42 -6.85 10.89 11.22
N ARG A 43 -6.46 10.68 12.48
CA ARG A 43 -6.21 11.74 13.46
C ARG A 43 -4.89 12.50 13.24
N PHE A 44 -4.21 12.23 12.13
CA PHE A 44 -2.94 12.83 11.74
C PHE A 44 -2.96 13.11 10.23
N PRO A 45 -2.20 14.10 9.74
CA PRO A 45 -2.18 14.41 8.32
C PRO A 45 -1.63 13.26 7.48
N VAL A 46 -2.31 12.97 6.37
CA VAL A 46 -1.90 12.00 5.35
C VAL A 46 -1.87 12.66 3.98
N GLN A 47 -1.01 12.19 3.10
CA GLN A 47 -0.92 12.68 1.73
C GLN A 47 -1.55 11.68 0.77
N TYR A 48 -2.63 12.08 0.10
CA TYR A 48 -3.27 11.23 -0.91
C TYR A 48 -2.64 11.40 -2.28
N ALA A 49 -2.61 10.31 -3.05
CA ALA A 49 -2.34 10.31 -4.49
C ALA A 49 -3.36 9.41 -5.19
N VAL A 50 -4.13 9.97 -6.14
CA VAL A 50 -5.01 9.17 -6.99
C VAL A 50 -4.20 8.64 -8.17
N VAL A 51 -4.10 7.32 -8.30
CA VAL A 51 -3.38 6.67 -9.40
C VAL A 51 -4.31 6.60 -10.61
N ARG A 52 -4.35 7.70 -11.38
CA ARG A 52 -5.26 7.83 -12.54
C ARG A 52 -5.08 6.69 -13.53
N GLY A 53 -6.19 6.13 -14.00
CA GLY A 53 -6.23 4.98 -14.90
C GLY A 53 -6.09 3.61 -14.22
N ALA A 54 -5.78 3.55 -12.92
CA ALA A 54 -5.78 2.32 -12.13
C ALA A 54 -7.18 2.07 -11.56
N THR A 55 -8.03 1.41 -12.35
CA THR A 55 -9.39 1.00 -11.94
C THR A 55 -9.37 -0.40 -11.29
N PRO A 56 -10.36 -0.74 -10.45
CA PRO A 56 -10.45 -2.06 -9.82
C PRO A 56 -10.39 -3.23 -10.82
N ASP A 57 -11.11 -3.13 -11.94
CA ASP A 57 -11.14 -4.17 -12.98
C ASP A 57 -9.77 -4.42 -13.62
N ARG A 58 -8.92 -3.39 -13.70
CA ARG A 58 -7.57 -3.52 -14.26
C ARG A 58 -6.63 -4.19 -13.27
N ILE A 59 -6.79 -3.94 -11.98
CA ILE A 59 -5.91 -4.48 -10.92
C ILE A 59 -6.18 -5.96 -10.68
N VAL A 60 -7.45 -6.36 -10.75
CA VAL A 60 -7.86 -7.76 -10.60
C VAL A 60 -7.41 -8.63 -11.79
N ARG A 61 -7.09 -8.04 -12.94
CA ARG A 61 -6.62 -8.75 -14.13
C ARG A 61 -5.08 -8.77 -14.17
N PRO A 62 -4.42 -9.93 -14.01
CA PRO A 62 -2.97 -10.03 -14.09
C PRO A 62 -2.48 -9.52 -15.44
N LYS A 63 -1.41 -8.71 -15.44
CA LYS A 63 -0.70 -8.20 -16.64
C LYS A 63 -1.36 -7.05 -17.41
N ALA A 64 -2.15 -6.18 -16.78
CA ALA A 64 -2.50 -4.94 -17.47
C ALA A 64 -1.23 -4.09 -17.69
N ASP A 65 -0.79 -3.99 -18.94
CA ASP A 65 0.40 -3.25 -19.32
C ASP A 65 0.39 -1.82 -18.74
N GLY A 66 1.54 -1.39 -18.23
CA GLY A 66 1.77 -0.06 -17.67
C GLY A 66 1.26 0.19 -16.25
N MET A 67 0.56 -0.77 -15.61
CA MET A 67 0.03 -0.58 -14.26
C MET A 67 1.13 -0.33 -13.22
N LEU A 68 2.18 -1.15 -13.23
CA LEU A 68 3.32 -0.99 -12.32
C LEU A 68 3.95 0.41 -12.45
N ASP A 69 4.11 0.92 -13.67
CA ASP A 69 4.68 2.25 -13.91
C ASP A 69 3.79 3.40 -13.46
N MET A 70 2.47 3.21 -13.43
CA MET A 70 1.55 4.17 -12.82
C MET A 70 1.77 4.25 -11.31
N PHE A 71 1.92 3.10 -10.64
CA PHE A 71 2.18 3.06 -9.20
C PHE A 71 3.57 3.56 -8.84
N LYS A 72 4.61 3.27 -9.65
CA LYS A 72 5.95 3.83 -9.47
C LYS A 72 5.97 5.36 -9.55
N ARG A 73 5.25 5.94 -10.52
CA ARG A 73 5.07 7.40 -10.59
C ARG A 73 4.40 7.97 -9.34
N ALA A 74 3.36 7.30 -8.84
CA ALA A 74 2.72 7.71 -7.58
C ALA A 74 3.67 7.59 -6.37
N VAL A 75 4.57 6.61 -6.35
CA VAL A 75 5.64 6.52 -5.34
C VAL A 75 6.54 7.75 -5.42
N ASP A 76 7.03 8.09 -6.62
CA ASP A 76 7.95 9.20 -6.83
C ASP A 76 7.31 10.53 -6.40
N ASP A 77 6.05 10.76 -6.79
CA ASP A 77 5.30 11.98 -6.44
C ASP A 77 5.12 12.11 -4.92
N LEU A 78 4.71 11.04 -4.23
CA LEU A 78 4.55 11.04 -2.77
C LEU A 78 5.89 11.25 -2.04
N VAL A 79 6.93 10.58 -2.51
CA VAL A 79 8.30 10.70 -1.98
C VAL A 79 8.83 12.12 -2.16
N ALA A 80 8.59 12.72 -3.33
CA ALA A 80 8.97 14.09 -3.65
C ALA A 80 8.22 15.10 -2.79
N LEU A 81 6.96 14.82 -2.40
CA LEU A 81 6.18 15.65 -1.47
C LEU A 81 6.70 15.56 -0.04
N GLY A 82 7.30 14.43 0.33
CA GLY A 82 8.02 14.30 1.59
C GLY A 82 7.58 13.17 2.51
N VAL A 83 6.74 12.24 2.06
CA VAL A 83 6.24 11.14 2.90
C VAL A 83 7.34 10.17 3.33
N ASP A 84 7.25 9.67 4.56
CA ASP A 84 8.21 8.73 5.16
C ASP A 84 7.80 7.26 4.97
N GLY A 85 6.56 7.01 4.59
CA GLY A 85 6.06 5.68 4.24
C GLY A 85 4.82 5.77 3.35
N ILE A 86 4.51 4.69 2.66
CA ILE A 86 3.43 4.62 1.69
C ILE A 86 2.52 3.42 1.99
N THR A 87 1.21 3.61 1.86
CA THR A 87 0.22 2.55 1.85
C THR A 87 -0.77 2.74 0.70
N THR A 88 -1.69 1.80 0.51
CA THR A 88 -2.66 1.83 -0.59
C THR A 88 -4.07 1.48 -0.09
N SER A 89 -5.09 1.84 -0.87
CA SER A 89 -6.49 1.52 -0.54
C SER A 89 -6.99 0.15 -1.03
N CYS A 90 -6.23 -0.58 -1.85
CA CYS A 90 -6.71 -1.80 -2.50
C CYS A 90 -5.82 -3.01 -2.18
N GLY A 91 -6.37 -4.00 -1.48
CA GLY A 91 -5.64 -5.20 -1.08
C GLY A 91 -5.14 -6.08 -2.23
N PHE A 92 -5.72 -5.96 -3.43
CA PHE A 92 -5.29 -6.70 -4.62
C PHE A 92 -3.94 -6.20 -5.20
N LEU A 93 -3.47 -5.03 -4.75
CA LEU A 93 -2.08 -4.58 -5.02
C LEU A 93 -1.01 -5.42 -4.30
N ALA A 94 -1.42 -6.48 -3.59
CA ALA A 94 -0.53 -7.55 -3.15
C ALA A 94 0.35 -8.08 -4.31
N CYS A 95 -0.21 -8.28 -5.50
CA CYS A 95 0.53 -8.80 -6.66
C CYS A 95 1.66 -7.88 -7.17
N LEU A 96 1.65 -6.59 -6.82
CA LEU A 96 2.71 -5.63 -7.18
C LEU A 96 3.61 -5.31 -5.98
N HIS A 97 3.43 -6.00 -4.85
CA HIS A 97 4.09 -5.63 -3.60
C HIS A 97 5.61 -5.70 -3.73
N GLN A 98 6.13 -6.80 -4.26
CA GLN A 98 7.57 -7.04 -4.31
C GLN A 98 8.27 -6.01 -5.21
N GLU A 99 7.71 -5.73 -6.38
CA GLU A 99 8.25 -4.76 -7.32
C GLU A 99 8.19 -3.33 -6.77
N LEU A 100 7.10 -2.96 -6.10
CA LEU A 100 6.95 -1.64 -5.51
C LEU A 100 7.83 -1.47 -4.26
N ALA A 101 7.96 -2.51 -3.44
CA ALA A 101 8.84 -2.51 -2.28
C ALA A 101 10.31 -2.42 -2.68
N ALA A 102 10.71 -3.12 -3.75
CA ALA A 102 12.05 -3.02 -4.30
C ALA A 102 12.33 -1.65 -4.94
N TYR A 103 11.32 -1.01 -5.52
CA TYR A 103 11.44 0.31 -6.15
C TYR A 103 11.47 1.46 -5.14
N SER A 104 10.64 1.39 -4.10
CA SER A 104 10.36 2.52 -3.22
C SER A 104 11.54 2.87 -2.31
N PRO A 105 11.98 4.15 -2.23
CA PRO A 105 13.03 4.58 -1.31
C PRO A 105 12.54 4.72 0.15
N VAL A 106 11.24 4.56 0.38
CA VAL A 106 10.59 4.56 1.70
C VAL A 106 9.79 3.27 1.91
N PRO A 107 9.55 2.83 3.16
CA PRO A 107 8.72 1.66 3.42
C PRO A 107 7.35 1.78 2.74
N ILE A 108 6.92 0.70 2.08
CA ILE A 108 5.62 0.62 1.42
C ILE A 108 4.88 -0.64 1.82
N VAL A 109 3.58 -0.49 2.10
CA VAL A 109 2.67 -1.59 2.46
C VAL A 109 1.51 -1.56 1.48
N THR A 110 1.48 -2.49 0.53
CA THR A 110 0.50 -2.43 -0.57
C THR A 110 -0.80 -3.18 -0.27
N SER A 111 -0.82 -4.05 0.74
CA SER A 111 -1.98 -4.88 1.04
C SER A 111 -2.07 -5.21 2.53
N SER A 112 -3.30 -5.38 3.03
CA SER A 112 -3.54 -5.96 4.35
C SER A 112 -3.07 -7.40 4.46
N LEU A 113 -2.93 -8.12 3.34
CA LEU A 113 -2.42 -9.50 3.31
C LEU A 113 -1.00 -9.63 3.86
N LEU A 114 -0.20 -8.55 3.86
CA LEU A 114 1.13 -8.50 4.50
C LEU A 114 1.09 -8.78 6.02
N GLN A 115 -0.09 -8.68 6.64
CA GLN A 115 -0.25 -8.98 8.06
C GLN A 115 -0.38 -10.48 8.33
N ILE A 116 -0.61 -11.33 7.31
CA ILE A 116 -0.84 -12.76 7.48
C ILE A 116 0.31 -13.45 8.24
N PRO A 117 1.60 -13.25 7.89
CA PRO A 117 2.68 -13.90 8.63
C PRO A 117 2.73 -13.52 10.11
N LEU A 118 2.50 -12.24 10.41
CA LEU A 118 2.45 -11.73 11.78
C LEU A 118 1.30 -12.37 12.56
N VAL A 119 0.07 -12.33 12.01
CA VAL A 119 -1.11 -12.90 12.67
C VAL A 119 -0.95 -14.41 12.83
N GLN A 120 -0.48 -15.12 11.81
CA GLN A 120 -0.28 -16.57 11.87
C GLN A 120 0.74 -16.98 12.95
N SER A 121 1.76 -16.15 13.20
CA SER A 121 2.81 -16.45 14.18
C SER A 121 2.33 -16.41 15.65
N ILE A 122 1.22 -15.72 15.93
CA ILE A 122 0.68 -15.56 17.28
C ILE A 122 -0.56 -16.41 17.55
N LEU A 123 -1.06 -17.14 16.54
CA LEU A 123 -2.21 -18.02 16.70
C LEU A 123 -1.83 -19.34 17.41
N PRO A 124 -2.76 -19.96 18.17
CA PRO A 124 -2.57 -21.28 18.73
C PRO A 124 -2.23 -22.33 17.67
N ARG A 125 -1.52 -23.38 18.08
CA ARG A 125 -1.21 -24.50 17.18
C ARG A 125 -2.49 -25.13 16.64
N GLY A 126 -2.59 -25.24 15.31
CA GLY A 126 -3.76 -25.80 14.61
C GLY A 126 -4.71 -24.75 14.04
N GLU A 127 -4.61 -23.50 14.50
CA GLU A 127 -5.40 -22.38 13.99
C GLU A 127 -4.78 -21.74 12.74
N ARG A 128 -5.61 -21.08 11.93
CA ARG A 128 -5.20 -20.46 10.66
C ARG A 128 -5.81 -19.07 10.47
N VAL A 129 -5.10 -18.22 9.73
CA VAL A 129 -5.63 -16.91 9.34
C VAL A 129 -6.75 -17.07 8.31
N GLY A 130 -7.92 -16.49 8.61
CA GLY A 130 -9.02 -16.34 7.66
C GLY A 130 -8.93 -15.02 6.89
N VAL A 131 -9.25 -15.05 5.60
CA VAL A 131 -9.26 -13.85 4.74
C VAL A 131 -10.68 -13.62 4.22
N LEU A 132 -11.21 -12.43 4.50
CA LEU A 132 -12.46 -11.92 3.93
C LEU A 132 -12.11 -11.02 2.74
N THR A 133 -12.64 -11.35 1.56
CA THR A 133 -12.34 -10.64 0.31
C THR A 133 -13.63 -10.19 -0.38
N ALA A 134 -13.56 -9.05 -1.08
CA ALA A 134 -14.65 -8.53 -1.89
C ALA A 134 -14.92 -9.39 -3.13
N ASP A 135 -13.90 -10.10 -3.62
CA ASP A 135 -13.99 -11.01 -4.76
C ASP A 135 -13.12 -12.24 -4.50
N ALA A 136 -13.76 -13.40 -4.35
CA ALA A 136 -13.07 -14.67 -4.11
C ALA A 136 -12.49 -15.28 -5.40
N ALA A 137 -13.10 -15.02 -6.55
CA ALA A 137 -12.63 -15.54 -7.84
C ALA A 137 -11.35 -14.80 -8.30
N ALA A 138 -11.24 -13.52 -7.95
CA ALA A 138 -10.06 -12.70 -8.17
C ALA A 138 -8.87 -13.06 -7.27
N LEU A 139 -9.12 -13.58 -6.07
CA LEU A 139 -8.08 -13.80 -5.07
C LEU A 139 -7.33 -15.11 -5.32
N THR A 140 -6.21 -15.02 -6.04
CA THR A 140 -5.38 -16.17 -6.41
C THR A 140 -4.21 -16.40 -5.46
N ALA A 141 -3.56 -17.57 -5.58
CA ALA A 141 -2.32 -17.90 -4.87
C ALA A 141 -1.17 -16.91 -5.12
N ASP A 142 -1.16 -16.20 -6.25
CA ASP A 142 -0.14 -15.17 -6.54
C ASP A 142 -0.20 -14.01 -5.55
N HIS A 143 -1.40 -13.62 -5.10
CA HIS A 143 -1.58 -12.55 -4.13
C HIS A 143 -0.89 -12.87 -2.81
N PHE A 144 -1.02 -14.11 -2.35
CA PHE A 144 -0.37 -14.59 -1.13
C PHE A 144 1.14 -14.73 -1.33
N ARG A 145 1.59 -15.37 -2.41
CA ARG A 145 3.04 -15.53 -2.69
C ARG A 145 3.78 -14.20 -2.79
N SER A 146 3.13 -13.14 -3.24
CA SER A 146 3.73 -11.81 -3.40
C SER A 146 3.93 -11.07 -2.07
N VAL A 147 3.27 -11.49 -0.99
CA VAL A 147 3.28 -10.81 0.32
C VAL A 147 3.82 -11.67 1.47
N GLY A 148 4.34 -12.86 1.15
CA GLY A 148 4.96 -13.79 2.11
C GLY A 148 3.96 -14.71 2.80
#